data_AF-A0AAD5BK14-F1
#
_entry.id   AF-A0AAD5BK14-F1
#
_cell.length_a   1.000
_cell.length_b   1.000
_cell.length_c   1.000
_cell.angle_alpha   90.00
_cell.angle_beta   90.00
_cell.angle_gamma   90.00
#
_symmetry.space_group_name_H-M   'P 1'
#
loop_
_entity.id
_entity.type
_entity.pdbx_description
1 polymer ?
#
loop_
_entity_poly.entity_id
_entity_poly.type
_entity_poly.pdbx_seq_one_letter_code
_entity_poly.pdbx_strand_id
1 'polypeptide(L)'
;RQKQYRQLTSHLRKAHPSIGHRGSPLNTQKTKLHQLPLMASIITNISLPATPLNSSPVLLPPPTTTTFLLRFPSKPALSSSRLSLYSTLPLTASFLVKCSQNGGNGSHVKRTSLHDLYEKQGQSPWYDNLCRPVTDLIPLIESGVRGVTSNPAIFQKAISTSNAYNDQFRELVHGGKDIESAYWELVVKDIQDACRLFEPIYDETDGADGTVDAAKWLHKVVDRPNVHIKIPATAACVPSVKEVISLGISVNLIFSLSRYEAVIDAYLDGLEASGLNDLSRITSVASFYVSRVDTLVDSMLEKIGIPEALDLRGKAANAQAALAFQLYQKKFSGPRWEALVRKGAKKQRLLWASTNVKNPAYPDTLYVDPLVGPDTVSTMPDQALQAFIDHGTVGRTIDSNVSEAEGIYSAIEKLGINWGHVGSQLEFEGI
;
A
#
# COMPACT_ATOMS: atom_id res chain seq x y z
N ARG A 1 -1.55 25.20 -33.43
CA ARG A 1 -2.16 23.99 -32.79
C ARG A 1 -3.47 24.33 -32.07
N GLN A 2 -3.53 25.08 -30.94
CA GLN A 2 -4.82 25.37 -30.25
C GLN A 2 -5.97 25.93 -31.14
N LYS A 3 -5.69 26.75 -32.17
CA LYS A 3 -6.74 27.24 -33.11
C LYS A 3 -7.46 26.12 -33.90
N GLN A 4 -6.77 25.04 -34.26
CA GLN A 4 -7.37 23.92 -35.02
C GLN A 4 -8.39 23.14 -34.17
N TYR A 5 -8.11 22.96 -32.87
CA TYR A 5 -9.02 22.29 -31.95
C TYR A 5 -10.39 22.99 -31.86
N ARG A 6 -10.39 24.34 -31.86
CA ARG A 6 -11.62 25.15 -31.86
C ARG A 6 -12.41 25.08 -33.17
N GLN A 7 -11.77 24.78 -34.31
CA GLN A 7 -12.48 24.61 -35.59
C GLN A 7 -13.19 23.25 -35.69
N LEU A 8 -12.58 22.17 -35.19
CA LEU A 8 -13.23 20.85 -35.15
C LEU A 8 -14.53 20.90 -34.32
N THR A 9 -14.49 21.54 -33.15
CA THR A 9 -15.66 21.68 -32.26
C THR A 9 -16.77 22.58 -32.80
N SER A 10 -16.53 23.42 -33.81
CA SER A 10 -17.57 24.29 -34.38
C SER A 10 -18.36 23.63 -35.50
N HIS A 11 -17.72 22.74 -36.29
CA HIS A 11 -18.39 22.01 -37.36
C HIS A 11 -19.36 20.95 -36.83
N LEU A 12 -18.97 20.22 -35.78
CA LEU A 12 -19.81 19.19 -35.14
C LEU A 12 -21.08 19.74 -34.48
N ARG A 13 -21.24 21.06 -34.31
CA ARG A 13 -22.46 21.70 -33.78
C ARG A 13 -23.47 22.13 -34.84
N LYS A 14 -23.22 21.96 -36.15
CA LYS A 14 -24.11 22.41 -37.23
C LYS A 14 -24.78 21.30 -38.05
N ALA A 15 -24.48 20.03 -37.77
CA ALA A 15 -24.95 18.90 -38.57
C ALA A 15 -26.04 18.07 -37.85
N HIS A 16 -27.24 18.64 -37.66
CA HIS A 16 -28.50 17.89 -37.53
C HIS A 16 -29.72 18.84 -37.56
N PRO A 17 -30.51 18.87 -38.66
CA PRO A 17 -31.81 19.56 -38.69
C PRO A 17 -32.94 18.68 -38.11
N SER A 18 -34.05 19.35 -37.78
CA SER A 18 -35.24 18.81 -37.12
C SER A 18 -36.08 17.83 -37.94
N ILE A 19 -36.53 16.74 -37.30
CA ILE A 19 -37.81 16.04 -37.54
C ILE A 19 -38.40 15.75 -36.15
N GLY A 20 -39.73 15.65 -35.99
CA GLY A 20 -40.33 15.51 -34.66
C GLY A 20 -41.67 14.76 -34.57
N HIS A 21 -42.14 14.67 -33.32
CA HIS A 21 -43.47 14.25 -32.83
C HIS A 21 -43.86 12.75 -32.75
N ARG A 22 -44.30 12.39 -31.52
CA ARG A 22 -45.27 11.35 -31.10
C ARG A 22 -44.85 9.87 -31.21
N GLY A 23 -44.85 9.18 -30.06
CA GLY A 23 -44.79 7.71 -29.92
C GLY A 23 -44.46 7.26 -28.50
N SER A 24 -45.33 6.48 -27.87
CA SER A 24 -45.22 5.97 -26.49
C SER A 24 -44.12 4.88 -26.33
N PRO A 25 -43.71 4.49 -25.10
CA PRO A 25 -42.35 4.00 -24.87
C PRO A 25 -42.15 2.51 -25.20
N LEU A 26 -40.93 2.19 -25.66
CA LEU A 26 -40.44 0.81 -25.74
C LEU A 26 -39.24 0.60 -24.81
N ASN A 27 -39.40 -0.38 -23.92
CA ASN A 27 -38.45 -0.73 -22.87
C ASN A 27 -37.08 -1.13 -23.44
N THR A 28 -36.07 -0.29 -23.26
CA THR A 28 -34.66 -0.62 -23.53
C THR A 28 -33.82 -0.28 -22.30
N GLN A 29 -33.63 -1.28 -21.44
CA GLN A 29 -32.65 -1.23 -20.36
C GLN A 29 -31.24 -1.07 -20.94
N LYS A 30 -30.77 0.17 -21.09
CA LYS A 30 -29.34 0.42 -21.28
C LYS A 30 -28.63 0.09 -19.98
N THR A 31 -27.98 -1.07 -19.95
CA THR A 31 -27.08 -1.54 -18.90
C THR A 31 -25.90 -0.58 -18.73
N LYS A 32 -26.13 0.50 -17.97
CA LYS A 32 -25.06 1.23 -17.28
C LYS A 32 -24.54 0.35 -16.13
N LEU A 33 -23.75 -0.66 -16.49
CA LEU A 33 -22.87 -1.28 -15.51
C LEU A 33 -21.78 -0.25 -15.20
N HIS A 34 -21.96 0.50 -14.11
CA HIS A 34 -20.91 1.36 -13.57
C HIS A 34 -19.80 0.45 -13.06
N GLN A 35 -18.80 0.19 -13.90
CA GLN A 35 -17.57 -0.46 -13.45
C GLN A 35 -16.91 0.46 -12.42
N LEU A 36 -16.91 0.03 -11.16
CA LEU A 36 -16.13 0.68 -10.11
C LEU A 36 -14.65 0.60 -10.51
N PRO A 37 -13.88 1.69 -10.42
CA PRO A 37 -12.51 1.69 -10.89
C PRO A 37 -11.63 0.75 -10.05
N LEU A 38 -11.20 -0.35 -10.68
CA LEU A 38 -10.24 -1.28 -10.08
C LEU A 38 -8.89 -0.58 -9.87
N MET A 39 -8.27 -0.85 -8.72
CA MET A 39 -6.99 -0.24 -8.34
C MET A 39 -6.03 -1.35 -7.89
N ALA A 40 -4.72 -1.08 -7.97
CA ALA A 40 -3.67 -2.03 -7.59
C ALA A 40 -2.78 -1.46 -6.49
N SER A 41 -2.10 -2.34 -5.77
CA SER A 41 -1.04 -2.00 -4.83
C SER A 41 -0.09 -3.19 -4.74
N ILE A 42 1.19 -2.92 -4.48
CA ILE A 42 2.26 -3.92 -4.56
C ILE A 42 2.91 -3.99 -3.19
N ILE A 43 2.95 -5.20 -2.62
CA ILE A 43 3.30 -5.43 -1.21
C ILE A 43 4.58 -6.25 -1.11
N THR A 44 5.40 -5.93 -0.11
CA THR A 44 6.47 -6.80 0.38
C THR A 44 6.21 -7.16 1.84
N ASN A 45 6.62 -8.34 2.27
CA ASN A 45 6.29 -8.87 3.60
C ASN A 45 7.51 -9.47 4.27
N ILE A 46 7.76 -9.06 5.52
CA ILE A 46 8.45 -9.85 6.53
C ILE A 46 7.65 -9.71 7.84
N SER A 47 7.52 -10.80 8.58
CA SER A 47 7.19 -10.79 10.01
C SER A 47 8.41 -11.33 10.74
N LEU A 48 9.05 -10.52 11.58
CA LEU A 48 10.28 -10.91 12.27
C LEU A 48 9.98 -11.91 13.41
N PRO A 49 10.62 -13.10 13.44
CA PRO A 49 10.57 -13.99 14.60
C PRO A 49 11.47 -13.42 15.70
N ALA A 50 10.86 -12.81 16.73
CA ALA A 50 11.59 -12.22 17.84
C ALA A 50 12.41 -13.27 18.61
N THR A 51 13.75 -13.14 18.57
CA THR A 51 14.68 -14.04 19.26
C THR A 51 15.75 -13.21 19.99
N PRO A 52 15.87 -13.29 21.33
CA PRO A 52 16.81 -12.47 22.09
C PRO A 52 18.22 -13.04 22.06
N LEU A 53 19.18 -12.27 21.53
CA LEU A 53 20.61 -12.63 21.52
C LEU A 53 21.37 -11.96 22.68
N ASN A 54 21.55 -12.70 23.78
CA ASN A 54 22.56 -12.38 24.78
C ASN A 54 23.96 -12.61 24.20
N SER A 55 24.87 -11.65 24.40
CA SER A 55 26.30 -11.87 24.18
C SER A 55 27.15 -11.03 25.14
N SER A 56 28.31 -11.57 25.52
CA SER A 56 29.32 -10.89 26.36
C SER A 56 30.65 -10.83 25.59
N PRO A 57 31.48 -9.80 25.79
CA PRO A 57 32.62 -9.54 24.92
C PRO A 57 33.85 -10.41 25.24
N VAL A 58 34.65 -10.69 24.20
CA VAL A 58 36.00 -11.25 24.30
C VAL A 58 36.93 -10.45 23.37
N LEU A 59 38.12 -10.09 23.86
CA LEU A 59 39.08 -9.25 23.13
C LEU A 59 39.82 -10.00 22.00
N LEU A 60 40.38 -9.24 21.07
CA LEU A 60 41.29 -9.71 20.01
C LEU A 60 42.57 -8.84 19.94
N PRO A 61 43.75 -9.43 19.66
CA PRO A 61 45.00 -8.72 19.38
C PRO A 61 45.12 -8.30 17.89
N PRO A 62 46.07 -7.40 17.54
CA PRO A 62 46.16 -6.80 16.20
C PRO A 62 46.82 -7.69 15.12
N PRO A 63 46.63 -7.40 13.82
CA PRO A 63 47.09 -8.24 12.72
C PRO A 63 48.50 -7.90 12.21
N THR A 64 49.11 -8.86 11.50
CA THR A 64 50.22 -8.64 10.56
C THR A 64 49.78 -9.07 9.16
N THR A 65 50.05 -8.24 8.15
CA THR A 65 49.49 -8.40 6.79
C THR A 65 50.41 -9.25 5.90
N THR A 66 49.83 -10.09 5.04
CA THR A 66 50.53 -10.72 3.91
C THR A 66 49.58 -10.83 2.72
N THR A 67 50.00 -10.32 1.56
CA THR A 67 49.13 -10.15 0.38
C THR A 67 49.20 -11.35 -0.55
N PHE A 68 48.04 -11.83 -1.02
CA PHE A 68 47.94 -12.86 -2.05
C PHE A 68 47.14 -12.35 -3.25
N LEU A 69 47.51 -12.77 -4.46
CA LEU A 69 46.80 -12.48 -5.71
C LEU A 69 45.89 -13.67 -6.08
N LEU A 70 44.66 -13.35 -6.50
CA LEU A 70 43.66 -14.32 -6.98
C LEU A 70 43.33 -14.07 -8.46
N ARG A 71 43.03 -15.13 -9.20
CA ARG A 71 42.61 -15.09 -10.61
C ARG A 71 41.55 -16.14 -10.86
N PHE A 72 40.45 -15.76 -11.51
CA PHE A 72 39.30 -16.64 -11.77
C PHE A 72 39.25 -17.10 -13.24
N PRO A 73 38.97 -18.39 -13.51
CA PRO A 73 38.59 -18.87 -14.85
C PRO A 73 37.09 -18.62 -15.11
N SER A 74 36.71 -18.52 -16.38
CA SER A 74 35.37 -18.06 -16.80
C SER A 74 34.52 -19.12 -17.52
N LYS A 75 33.50 -19.66 -16.83
CA LYS A 75 32.13 -19.94 -17.35
C LYS A 75 31.24 -20.61 -16.27
N PRO A 76 29.89 -20.58 -16.41
CA PRO A 76 29.00 -20.79 -15.28
C PRO A 76 28.53 -22.25 -15.08
N ALA A 77 28.71 -22.77 -13.87
CA ALA A 77 27.91 -23.83 -13.27
C ALA A 77 27.94 -23.64 -11.74
N LEU A 78 26.79 -23.41 -11.11
CA LEU A 78 26.70 -23.12 -9.68
C LEU A 78 26.73 -24.41 -8.86
N SER A 79 27.92 -24.85 -8.45
CA SER A 79 28.09 -25.84 -7.39
C SER A 79 29.43 -25.66 -6.68
N SER A 80 29.38 -25.36 -5.37
CA SER A 80 30.48 -25.23 -4.40
C SER A 80 31.86 -24.82 -4.95
N SER A 81 32.16 -23.53 -4.97
CA SER A 81 33.48 -22.99 -5.32
C SER A 81 34.58 -23.47 -4.36
N ARG A 82 35.24 -24.59 -4.67
CA ARG A 82 36.42 -25.07 -3.94
C ARG A 82 37.61 -24.15 -4.20
N LEU A 83 37.94 -23.32 -3.22
CA LEU A 83 39.11 -22.45 -3.24
C LEU A 83 40.36 -23.28 -2.89
N SER A 84 41.22 -23.54 -3.87
CA SER A 84 42.44 -24.33 -3.72
C SER A 84 43.69 -23.45 -3.82
N LEU A 85 44.48 -23.41 -2.75
CA LEU A 85 45.78 -22.73 -2.70
C LEU A 85 46.90 -23.75 -2.84
N TYR A 86 47.87 -23.48 -3.72
CA TYR A 86 49.13 -24.22 -3.77
C TYR A 86 50.19 -23.46 -2.96
N SER A 87 50.82 -24.16 -2.01
CA SER A 87 52.02 -23.71 -1.29
C SER A 87 53.19 -24.63 -1.67
N THR A 88 54.38 -24.06 -1.83
CA THR A 88 55.64 -24.82 -2.03
C THR A 88 56.32 -25.20 -0.71
N LEU A 89 55.74 -24.84 0.44
CA LEU A 89 56.20 -25.22 1.78
C LEU A 89 55.06 -25.82 2.62
N PRO A 90 55.35 -26.81 3.49
CA PRO A 90 54.34 -27.48 4.31
C PRO A 90 53.81 -26.58 5.43
N LEU A 91 52.49 -26.41 5.48
CA LEU A 91 51.78 -25.62 6.50
C LEU A 91 51.14 -26.53 7.55
N THR A 92 51.69 -26.56 8.76
CA THR A 92 51.11 -27.25 9.92
C THR A 92 50.10 -26.37 10.66
N ALA A 93 49.11 -25.84 9.94
CA ALA A 93 48.07 -24.97 10.51
C ALA A 93 46.71 -25.18 9.82
N SER A 94 45.67 -25.46 10.61
CA SER A 94 44.29 -25.59 10.13
C SER A 94 43.65 -24.21 9.95
N PHE A 95 43.31 -23.83 8.73
CA PHE A 95 42.60 -22.57 8.46
C PHE A 95 41.14 -22.64 8.92
N LEU A 96 40.79 -21.84 9.93
CA LEU A 96 39.40 -21.62 10.33
C LEU A 96 38.80 -20.44 9.54
N VAL A 97 37.93 -20.73 8.58
CA VAL A 97 37.17 -19.69 7.86
C VAL A 97 36.06 -19.16 8.78
N LYS A 98 36.33 -18.05 9.48
CA LYS A 98 35.27 -17.25 10.11
C LYS A 98 34.62 -16.36 9.06
N CYS A 99 33.42 -16.73 8.61
CA CYS A 99 32.55 -15.81 7.88
C CYS A 99 32.11 -14.69 8.84
N SER A 100 32.60 -13.47 8.63
CA SER A 100 32.05 -12.27 9.26
C SER A 100 30.68 -11.96 8.64
N GLN A 101 29.64 -11.77 9.43
CA GLN A 101 28.38 -11.22 8.92
C GLN A 101 28.53 -9.74 8.50
N ASN A 102 29.52 -9.03 9.06
CA ASN A 102 29.93 -7.72 8.58
C ASN A 102 30.97 -7.92 7.45
N GLY A 103 30.48 -8.17 6.23
CA GLY A 103 31.31 -8.56 5.08
C GLY A 103 30.75 -8.18 3.70
N GLY A 104 29.77 -7.27 3.63
CA GLY A 104 29.30 -6.67 2.37
C GLY A 104 30.21 -5.54 1.88
N ASN A 105 30.21 -5.25 0.58
CA ASN A 105 31.09 -4.25 -0.05
C ASN A 105 30.66 -2.78 0.21
N GLY A 106 30.76 -2.33 1.46
CA GLY A 106 31.03 -0.93 1.82
C GLY A 106 29.98 0.15 1.51
N SER A 107 28.97 -0.12 0.70
CA SER A 107 27.84 0.79 0.49
C SER A 107 27.00 0.84 1.76
N HIS A 108 27.27 1.83 2.61
CA HIS A 108 26.33 2.25 3.65
C HIS A 108 25.05 2.73 2.95
N VAL A 109 24.08 1.83 2.79
CA VAL A 109 22.69 2.22 2.58
C VAL A 109 22.34 3.18 3.70
N LYS A 110 22.03 4.44 3.35
CA LYS A 110 21.85 5.52 4.31
C LYS A 110 20.55 5.27 5.07
N ARG A 111 20.64 4.55 6.20
CA ARG A 111 19.48 4.22 7.05
C ARG A 111 18.70 5.50 7.38
N THR A 112 17.38 5.36 7.34
CA THR A 112 16.38 6.44 7.45
C THR A 112 15.39 6.13 8.58
N SER A 113 14.52 7.08 8.90
CA SER A 113 13.34 6.84 9.74
C SER A 113 12.43 5.73 9.17
N LEU A 114 12.39 5.50 7.85
CA LEU A 114 11.60 4.43 7.22
C LEU A 114 12.10 3.02 7.58
N HIS A 115 13.41 2.83 7.66
CA HIS A 115 14.01 1.57 8.12
C HIS A 115 13.63 1.31 9.58
N ASP A 116 13.81 2.31 10.44
CA ASP A 116 13.49 2.23 11.86
C ASP A 116 11.98 2.02 12.12
N LEU A 117 11.11 2.69 11.34
CA LEU A 117 9.66 2.55 11.40
C LEU A 117 9.23 1.09 11.18
N TYR A 118 9.90 0.39 10.26
CA TYR A 118 9.64 -1.01 10.00
C TYR A 118 10.32 -1.95 10.99
N GLU A 119 11.64 -1.81 11.17
CA GLU A 119 12.46 -2.73 11.97
C GLU A 119 12.17 -2.65 13.47
N LYS A 120 11.79 -1.46 13.98
CA LYS A 120 11.57 -1.21 15.42
C LYS A 120 10.10 -1.14 15.81
N GLN A 121 9.21 -0.71 14.91
CA GLN A 121 7.78 -0.50 15.22
C GLN A 121 6.84 -1.45 14.46
N GLY A 122 7.34 -2.22 13.48
CA GLY A 122 6.53 -3.16 12.70
C GLY A 122 5.62 -2.51 11.65
N GLN A 123 5.70 -1.19 11.47
CA GLN A 123 4.89 -0.48 10.47
C GLN A 123 5.61 -0.46 9.12
N SER A 124 4.96 -0.93 8.05
CA SER A 124 5.56 -0.88 6.71
C SER A 124 5.33 0.48 6.04
N PRO A 125 6.39 1.23 5.65
CA PRO A 125 6.26 2.45 4.87
C PRO A 125 6.11 2.12 3.38
N TRP A 126 5.04 2.61 2.76
CA TRP A 126 4.80 2.52 1.31
C TRP A 126 4.67 3.91 0.69
N TYR A 127 4.81 3.98 -0.64
CA TYR A 127 4.71 5.21 -1.42
C TYR A 127 3.36 5.32 -2.16
N ASP A 128 2.63 6.44 -2.02
CA ASP A 128 1.29 6.63 -2.60
C ASP A 128 1.30 7.30 -3.99
N ASN A 129 2.16 6.80 -4.88
CA ASN A 129 2.27 7.25 -6.27
C ASN A 129 2.94 6.16 -7.13
N LEU A 130 2.46 5.99 -8.38
CA LEU A 130 3.07 5.10 -9.38
C LEU A 130 3.01 5.79 -10.74
N CYS A 131 4.18 6.02 -11.34
CA CYS A 131 4.34 6.72 -12.60
C CYS A 131 5.56 6.22 -13.38
N ARG A 132 5.71 6.67 -14.63
CA ARG A 132 6.92 6.44 -15.43
C ARG A 132 7.93 7.60 -15.34
N PRO A 133 9.25 7.28 -15.31
CA PRO A 133 9.82 5.93 -15.37
C PRO A 133 9.77 5.21 -14.01
N VAL A 134 9.34 3.94 -14.01
CA VAL A 134 9.10 3.15 -12.77
C VAL A 134 10.38 2.93 -11.95
N THR A 135 11.56 3.07 -12.58
CA THR A 135 12.88 3.07 -11.93
C THR A 135 13.06 4.18 -10.90
N ASP A 136 12.25 5.24 -10.91
CA ASP A 136 12.29 6.31 -9.91
C ASP A 136 11.86 5.82 -8.51
N LEU A 137 11.30 4.61 -8.41
CA LEU A 137 11.08 3.90 -7.16
C LEU A 137 12.38 3.36 -6.53
N ILE A 138 13.48 3.20 -7.28
CA ILE A 138 14.71 2.56 -6.76
C ILE A 138 15.32 3.35 -5.60
N PRO A 139 15.53 4.68 -5.67
CA PRO A 139 16.04 5.45 -4.53
C PRO A 139 15.09 5.43 -3.31
N LEU A 140 13.77 5.31 -3.55
CA LEU A 140 12.78 5.18 -2.48
C LEU A 140 12.89 3.82 -1.78
N ILE A 141 13.06 2.73 -2.55
CA ILE A 141 13.32 1.38 -2.03
C ILE A 141 14.64 1.35 -1.24
N GLU A 142 15.72 1.92 -1.78
CA GLU A 142 17.00 2.09 -1.06
C GLU A 142 16.86 2.93 0.22
N SER A 143 15.96 3.91 0.23
CA SER A 143 15.60 4.68 1.43
C SER A 143 14.75 3.92 2.45
N GLY A 144 14.28 2.70 2.13
CA GLY A 144 13.50 1.84 3.03
C GLY A 144 12.01 1.71 2.69
N VAL A 145 11.53 2.19 1.55
CA VAL A 145 10.12 1.98 1.10
C VAL A 145 9.89 0.51 0.75
N ARG A 146 8.77 -0.05 1.24
CA ARG A 146 8.45 -1.49 1.21
C ARG A 146 7.20 -1.86 0.40
N GLY A 147 6.70 -0.94 -0.42
CA GLY A 147 5.54 -1.14 -1.29
C GLY A 147 5.08 0.15 -1.95
N VAL A 148 4.14 0.04 -2.88
CA VAL A 148 3.61 1.18 -3.65
C VAL A 148 2.10 1.05 -3.88
N THR A 149 1.38 2.17 -3.82
CA THR A 149 -0.06 2.23 -4.13
C THR A 149 -0.34 3.08 -5.37
N SER A 150 -1.32 2.64 -6.17
CA SER A 150 -1.84 3.40 -7.31
C SER A 150 -3.37 3.54 -7.24
N ASN A 151 -3.91 4.48 -8.00
CA ASN A 151 -5.33 4.73 -8.18
C ASN A 151 -5.56 5.48 -9.52
N PRO A 152 -6.81 5.64 -10.01
CA PRO A 152 -7.08 6.29 -11.28
C PRO A 152 -6.62 7.75 -11.34
N ALA A 153 -6.66 8.50 -10.24
CA ALA A 153 -6.21 9.89 -10.20
C ALA A 153 -4.67 9.99 -10.29
N ILE A 154 -3.94 9.05 -9.68
CA ILE A 154 -2.49 8.87 -9.85
C ILE A 154 -2.16 8.61 -11.32
N PHE A 155 -2.80 7.61 -11.96
CA PHE A 155 -2.55 7.30 -13.37
C PHE A 155 -3.00 8.41 -14.32
N GLN A 156 -4.15 9.05 -14.08
CA GLN A 156 -4.62 10.21 -14.84
C GLN A 156 -3.58 11.34 -14.78
N LYS A 157 -3.06 11.67 -13.60
CA LYS A 157 -2.00 12.66 -13.42
C LYS A 157 -0.74 12.23 -14.19
N ALA A 158 -0.21 11.04 -13.91
CA ALA A 158 1.01 10.53 -14.53
C ALA A 158 0.96 10.55 -16.07
N ILE A 159 -0.12 10.03 -16.66
CA ILE A 159 -0.31 9.95 -18.13
C ILE A 159 -0.54 11.34 -18.74
N SER A 160 -1.23 12.26 -18.05
CA SER A 160 -1.52 13.60 -18.59
C SER A 160 -0.40 14.63 -18.39
N THR A 161 0.51 14.42 -17.42
CA THR A 161 1.62 15.36 -17.14
C THR A 161 3.02 14.86 -17.51
N SER A 162 3.20 13.57 -17.83
CA SER A 162 4.51 13.02 -18.21
C SER A 162 4.58 12.62 -19.69
N ASN A 163 5.69 12.96 -20.34
CA ASN A 163 5.98 12.50 -21.70
C ASN A 163 6.39 11.01 -21.77
N ALA A 164 6.66 10.35 -20.63
CA ALA A 164 7.16 8.97 -20.57
C ALA A 164 6.14 7.89 -21.01
N TYR A 165 4.88 8.28 -21.26
CA TYR A 165 3.85 7.43 -21.83
C TYR A 165 3.72 7.56 -23.36
N ASN A 166 4.27 8.63 -23.96
CA ASN A 166 3.98 9.03 -25.33
C ASN A 166 4.35 7.99 -26.39
N ASP A 167 5.44 7.26 -26.20
CA ASP A 167 5.94 6.32 -27.22
C ASP A 167 5.07 5.06 -27.29
N GLN A 168 4.88 4.35 -26.16
CA GLN A 168 3.94 3.23 -26.09
C GLN A 168 2.50 3.66 -26.45
N PHE A 169 2.05 4.85 -26.02
CA PHE A 169 0.71 5.32 -26.40
C PHE A 169 0.58 5.54 -27.92
N ARG A 170 1.62 6.06 -28.59
CA ARG A 170 1.65 6.15 -30.06
C ARG A 170 1.65 4.76 -30.71
N GLU A 171 2.42 3.81 -30.19
CA GLU A 171 2.44 2.42 -30.68
C GLU A 171 1.05 1.75 -30.55
N LEU A 172 0.39 1.88 -29.40
CA LEU A 172 -0.94 1.32 -29.15
C LEU A 172 -2.00 1.90 -30.10
N VAL A 173 -1.98 3.21 -30.32
CA VAL A 173 -2.88 3.91 -31.27
C VAL A 173 -2.57 3.54 -32.73
N HIS A 174 -1.29 3.43 -33.11
CA HIS A 174 -0.91 2.97 -34.45
C HIS A 174 -1.24 1.49 -34.68
N GLY A 175 -1.23 0.66 -33.64
CA GLY A 175 -1.72 -0.72 -33.64
C GLY A 175 -3.25 -0.84 -33.68
N GLY A 176 -3.99 0.27 -33.73
CA GLY A 176 -5.44 0.29 -33.88
C GLY A 176 -6.22 -0.10 -32.62
N LYS A 177 -5.60 -0.07 -31.44
CA LYS A 177 -6.28 -0.37 -30.18
C LYS A 177 -7.20 0.77 -29.75
N ASP A 178 -8.30 0.41 -29.09
CA ASP A 178 -9.20 1.37 -28.49
C ASP A 178 -8.60 2.02 -27.23
N ILE A 179 -9.27 3.06 -26.72
CA ILE A 179 -8.78 3.89 -25.61
C ILE A 179 -8.72 3.12 -24.29
N GLU A 180 -9.62 2.17 -24.05
CA GLU A 180 -9.70 1.41 -22.81
C GLU A 180 -8.62 0.31 -22.78
N SER A 181 -8.47 -0.45 -23.88
CA SER A 181 -7.37 -1.41 -24.04
C SER A 181 -6.01 -0.72 -23.95
N ALA A 182 -5.84 0.43 -24.61
CA ALA A 182 -4.59 1.20 -24.56
C ALA A 182 -4.30 1.71 -23.14
N TYR A 183 -5.31 2.20 -22.40
CA TYR A 183 -5.15 2.60 -21.00
C TYR A 183 -4.69 1.42 -20.13
N TRP A 184 -5.36 0.26 -20.23
CA TRP A 184 -4.99 -0.93 -19.46
C TRP A 184 -3.57 -1.42 -19.78
N GLU A 185 -3.11 -1.34 -21.03
CA GLU A 185 -1.74 -1.75 -21.41
C GLU A 185 -0.64 -0.76 -20.98
N LEU A 186 -0.99 0.52 -20.71
CA LEU A 186 -0.08 1.42 -20.00
C LEU A 186 -0.02 1.03 -18.51
N VAL A 187 -1.18 0.87 -17.88
CA VAL A 187 -1.35 0.64 -16.43
C VAL A 187 -0.80 -0.72 -15.97
N VAL A 188 -1.14 -1.81 -16.66
CA VAL A 188 -0.65 -3.16 -16.35
C VAL A 188 0.86 -3.23 -16.47
N LYS A 189 1.45 -2.57 -17.48
CA LYS A 189 2.91 -2.53 -17.64
C LYS A 189 3.59 -1.81 -16.47
N ASP A 190 3.04 -0.69 -16.02
CA ASP A 190 3.58 0.05 -14.86
C ASP A 190 3.52 -0.79 -13.58
N ILE A 191 2.41 -1.50 -13.37
CA ILE A 191 2.24 -2.42 -12.25
C ILE A 191 3.24 -3.58 -12.35
N GLN A 192 3.36 -4.24 -13.51
CA GLN A 192 4.30 -5.35 -13.72
C GLN A 192 5.77 -4.94 -13.58
N ASP A 193 6.16 -3.77 -14.08
CA ASP A 193 7.52 -3.24 -13.92
C ASP A 193 7.81 -2.91 -12.45
N ALA A 194 6.84 -2.36 -11.71
CA ALA A 194 6.98 -2.10 -10.27
C ALA A 194 7.00 -3.41 -9.45
N CYS A 195 6.19 -4.41 -9.81
CA CYS A 195 6.21 -5.74 -9.20
C CYS A 195 7.61 -6.36 -9.27
N ARG A 196 8.33 -6.18 -10.39
CA ARG A 196 9.72 -6.64 -10.57
C ARG A 196 10.74 -5.89 -9.71
N LEU A 197 10.53 -4.60 -9.41
CA LEU A 197 11.41 -3.85 -8.48
C LEU A 197 11.21 -4.28 -7.03
N PHE A 198 9.99 -4.68 -6.65
CA PHE A 198 9.69 -5.18 -5.30
C PHE A 198 9.85 -6.71 -5.14
N GLU A 199 10.09 -7.45 -6.24
CA GLU A 199 10.27 -8.92 -6.27
C GLU A 199 11.33 -9.42 -5.26
N PRO A 200 12.55 -8.84 -5.17
CA PRO A 200 13.59 -9.31 -4.22
C PRO A 200 13.26 -9.10 -2.73
N ILE A 201 12.23 -8.31 -2.43
CA ILE A 201 11.74 -8.01 -1.08
C ILE A 201 10.43 -8.78 -0.81
N TYR A 202 9.82 -9.34 -1.86
CA TYR A 202 8.68 -10.23 -1.78
C TYR A 202 9.10 -11.70 -1.63
N ASP A 203 10.14 -12.14 -2.35
CA ASP A 203 10.61 -13.54 -2.44
C ASP A 203 10.98 -14.18 -1.09
N GLU A 204 10.99 -13.41 0.01
CA GLU A 204 11.08 -13.91 1.39
C GLU A 204 9.76 -14.51 1.92
N THR A 205 8.58 -14.23 1.33
CA THR A 205 7.28 -14.87 1.68
C THR A 205 6.28 -14.95 0.52
N ASP A 206 5.50 -16.05 0.46
CA ASP A 206 4.72 -16.46 -0.73
C ASP A 206 3.18 -16.17 -0.65
N GLY A 207 2.46 -16.11 -1.79
CA GLY A 207 1.04 -15.66 -1.91
C GLY A 207 0.27 -16.02 -3.22
N ALA A 208 -1.07 -15.81 -3.34
CA ALA A 208 -1.97 -16.05 -4.52
C ALA A 208 -3.47 -15.68 -4.21
N ASP A 209 -4.50 -15.55 -5.09
CA ASP A 209 -4.73 -15.25 -6.53
C ASP A 209 -6.26 -14.96 -6.79
N GLY A 210 -6.73 -13.70 -6.81
CA GLY A 210 -8.17 -13.27 -6.82
C GLY A 210 -8.45 -12.06 -7.72
N THR A 211 -9.60 -11.40 -7.89
CA THR A 211 -10.90 -11.20 -7.20
C THR A 211 -12.10 -11.45 -8.15
N VAL A 212 -12.89 -12.53 -7.96
CA VAL A 212 -13.64 -13.27 -9.03
C VAL A 212 -13.47 -12.70 -10.46
N ASP A 213 -14.46 -12.32 -11.25
CA ASP A 213 -14.18 -12.22 -12.70
C ASP A 213 -13.36 -10.99 -13.10
N ALA A 214 -13.87 -9.78 -12.85
CA ALA A 214 -13.24 -8.54 -13.32
C ALA A 214 -11.84 -8.31 -12.73
N ALA A 215 -11.54 -8.89 -11.57
CA ALA A 215 -10.30 -8.64 -10.87
C ALA A 215 -9.45 -9.90 -10.62
N LYS A 216 -9.95 -11.15 -10.78
CA LYS A 216 -9.05 -12.27 -11.16
C LYS A 216 -8.53 -12.00 -12.56
N TRP A 217 -9.32 -11.38 -13.44
CA TRP A 217 -8.79 -10.86 -14.70
C TRP A 217 -7.61 -9.92 -14.45
N LEU A 218 -7.74 -8.89 -13.61
CA LEU A 218 -6.63 -7.96 -13.34
C LEU A 218 -5.43 -8.65 -12.67
N HIS A 219 -5.64 -9.53 -11.68
CA HIS A 219 -4.56 -10.29 -11.05
C HIS A 219 -3.85 -11.24 -12.02
N LYS A 220 -4.61 -12.01 -12.82
CA LYS A 220 -4.11 -12.92 -13.86
C LYS A 220 -3.45 -12.20 -15.04
N VAL A 221 -3.83 -10.96 -15.32
CA VAL A 221 -3.22 -10.13 -16.36
C VAL A 221 -1.93 -9.46 -15.87
N VAL A 222 -1.84 -9.14 -14.58
CA VAL A 222 -0.58 -8.73 -13.95
C VAL A 222 0.37 -9.93 -13.78
N ASP A 223 -0.16 -11.10 -13.40
CA ASP A 223 0.54 -12.37 -13.22
C ASP A 223 1.75 -12.26 -12.27
N ARG A 224 1.55 -11.69 -11.07
CA ARG A 224 2.58 -11.57 -10.04
C ARG A 224 2.06 -11.84 -8.63
N PRO A 225 2.73 -12.69 -7.84
CA PRO A 225 2.24 -13.08 -6.51
C PRO A 225 2.32 -11.94 -5.47
N ASN A 226 3.03 -10.85 -5.79
CA ASN A 226 3.15 -9.65 -4.95
C ASN A 226 2.13 -8.53 -5.27
N VAL A 227 1.23 -8.75 -6.24
CA VAL A 227 0.15 -7.78 -6.54
C VAL A 227 -1.04 -8.01 -5.61
N HIS A 228 -1.52 -6.91 -5.04
CA HIS A 228 -2.80 -6.86 -4.35
C HIS A 228 -3.76 -5.98 -5.14
N ILE A 229 -4.86 -6.56 -5.61
CA ILE A 229 -5.96 -5.76 -6.14
C ILE A 229 -6.68 -5.09 -4.96
N LYS A 230 -7.30 -3.94 -5.22
CA LYS A 230 -8.07 -3.14 -4.25
C LYS A 230 -9.54 -3.09 -4.65
N ILE A 231 -10.42 -3.64 -3.82
CA ILE A 231 -11.87 -3.43 -3.91
C ILE A 231 -12.24 -2.19 -3.07
N PRO A 232 -13.07 -1.25 -3.56
CA PRO A 232 -13.73 -0.26 -2.71
C PRO A 232 -14.55 -0.91 -1.59
N ALA A 233 -14.41 -0.44 -0.35
CA ALA A 233 -15.17 -0.89 0.81
C ALA A 233 -16.59 -0.32 0.84
N THR A 234 -17.33 -0.37 -0.27
CA THR A 234 -18.72 0.09 -0.27
C THR A 234 -19.64 -0.97 0.35
N ALA A 235 -20.81 -0.55 0.85
CA ALA A 235 -21.80 -1.49 1.38
C ALA A 235 -22.14 -2.66 0.42
N ALA A 236 -22.14 -2.41 -0.89
CA ALA A 236 -22.41 -3.41 -1.92
C ALA A 236 -21.20 -4.31 -2.23
N CYS A 237 -19.98 -3.85 -1.96
CA CYS A 237 -18.74 -4.57 -2.25
C CYS A 237 -18.19 -5.38 -1.07
N VAL A 238 -18.55 -5.06 0.17
CA VAL A 238 -18.14 -5.83 1.37
C VAL A 238 -18.51 -7.33 1.26
N PRO A 239 -19.70 -7.75 0.77
CA PRO A 239 -19.99 -9.16 0.57
C PRO A 239 -19.03 -9.87 -0.40
N SER A 240 -18.56 -9.17 -1.44
CA SER A 240 -17.59 -9.72 -2.39
C SER A 240 -16.24 -9.99 -1.74
N VAL A 241 -15.84 -9.27 -0.67
CA VAL A 241 -14.60 -9.53 0.08
C VAL A 241 -14.56 -10.98 0.60
N LYS A 242 -15.70 -11.52 1.06
CA LYS A 242 -15.78 -12.90 1.55
C LYS A 242 -15.44 -13.94 0.47
N GLU A 243 -15.93 -13.74 -0.75
CA GLU A 243 -15.76 -14.65 -1.88
C GLU A 243 -14.31 -14.67 -2.42
N VAL A 244 -13.52 -13.66 -2.07
CA VAL A 244 -12.26 -13.33 -2.76
C VAL A 244 -11.06 -13.09 -1.84
N ILE A 245 -11.22 -13.30 -0.54
CA ILE A 245 -10.13 -13.11 0.42
C ILE A 245 -9.27 -14.37 0.61
N SER A 246 -9.82 -15.55 0.32
CA SER A 246 -9.08 -16.81 0.13
C SER A 246 -8.03 -16.75 -0.98
N LEU A 247 -7.94 -15.59 -1.64
CA LEU A 247 -7.26 -15.28 -2.86
C LEU A 247 -6.34 -14.04 -2.71
N GLY A 248 -5.98 -13.66 -1.48
CA GLY A 248 -4.89 -12.70 -1.20
C GLY A 248 -5.21 -11.23 -1.44
N ILE A 249 -6.47 -10.77 -1.28
CA ILE A 249 -6.89 -9.48 -1.86
C ILE A 249 -7.14 -8.39 -0.83
N SER A 250 -6.85 -7.14 -1.19
CA SER A 250 -6.91 -5.98 -0.31
C SER A 250 -8.17 -5.14 -0.54
N VAL A 251 -8.55 -4.38 0.48
CA VAL A 251 -9.77 -3.58 0.52
C VAL A 251 -9.40 -2.11 0.76
N ASN A 252 -10.05 -1.19 0.06
CA ASN A 252 -9.69 0.23 -0.01
C ASN A 252 -10.89 1.13 0.36
N LEU A 253 -10.69 2.44 0.56
CA LEU A 253 -11.76 3.43 0.79
C LEU A 253 -12.61 3.16 2.06
N ILE A 254 -11.95 2.90 3.20
CA ILE A 254 -12.63 2.76 4.51
C ILE A 254 -12.56 4.09 5.26
N PHE A 255 -13.71 4.62 5.68
CA PHE A 255 -13.84 5.95 6.30
C PHE A 255 -14.50 5.97 7.69
N SER A 256 -14.99 4.82 8.18
CA SER A 256 -15.63 4.70 9.49
C SER A 256 -15.27 3.39 10.21
N LEU A 257 -15.37 3.41 11.55
CA LEU A 257 -15.24 2.22 12.39
C LEU A 257 -16.24 1.13 12.00
N SER A 258 -17.50 1.50 11.74
CA SER A 258 -18.57 0.57 11.34
C SER A 258 -18.31 -0.07 9.98
N ARG A 259 -17.71 0.64 9.02
CA ARG A 259 -17.26 0.05 7.76
C ARG A 259 -16.07 -0.87 7.98
N TYR A 260 -15.12 -0.47 8.82
CA TYR A 260 -13.94 -1.28 9.10
C TYR A 260 -14.29 -2.60 9.78
N GLU A 261 -15.21 -2.59 10.76
CA GLU A 261 -15.74 -3.81 11.39
C GLU A 261 -16.31 -4.78 10.34
N ALA A 262 -17.17 -4.30 9.44
CA ALA A 262 -17.75 -5.11 8.39
C ALA A 262 -16.71 -5.68 7.39
N VAL A 263 -15.61 -4.96 7.14
CA VAL A 263 -14.49 -5.45 6.31
C VAL A 263 -13.68 -6.52 7.04
N ILE A 264 -13.41 -6.37 8.35
CA ILE A 264 -12.72 -7.39 9.14
C ILE A 264 -13.57 -8.66 9.26
N ASP A 265 -14.88 -8.52 9.51
CA ASP A 265 -15.76 -9.68 9.62
C ASP A 265 -15.85 -10.41 8.28
N ALA A 266 -15.97 -9.69 7.15
CA ALA A 266 -15.91 -10.30 5.80
C ALA A 266 -14.54 -10.96 5.49
N TYR A 267 -13.44 -10.41 6.01
CA TYR A 267 -12.10 -11.01 5.92
C TYR A 267 -12.05 -12.37 6.65
N LEU A 268 -12.48 -12.39 7.92
CA LEU A 268 -12.51 -13.61 8.74
C LEU A 268 -13.47 -14.66 8.16
N ASP A 269 -14.67 -14.25 7.77
CA ASP A 269 -15.69 -15.08 7.13
C ASP A 269 -15.18 -15.77 5.86
N GLY A 270 -14.35 -15.09 5.07
CA GLY A 270 -13.82 -15.62 3.81
C GLY A 270 -12.56 -16.48 3.99
N LEU A 271 -11.76 -16.24 5.03
CA LEU A 271 -10.75 -17.20 5.47
C LEU A 271 -11.40 -18.52 5.93
N GLU A 272 -12.49 -18.45 6.69
CA GLU A 272 -13.25 -19.61 7.16
C GLU A 272 -13.92 -20.35 5.99
N ALA A 273 -14.56 -19.63 5.08
CA ALA A 273 -15.23 -20.20 3.91
C ALA A 273 -14.28 -20.67 2.79
N SER A 274 -12.99 -20.36 2.87
CA SER A 274 -11.99 -20.63 1.82
C SER A 274 -11.87 -22.11 1.39
N GLY A 275 -12.20 -23.05 2.28
CA GLY A 275 -11.92 -24.48 2.11
C GLY A 275 -10.43 -24.85 2.17
N LEU A 276 -9.52 -23.89 2.29
CA LEU A 276 -8.08 -24.11 2.26
C LEU A 276 -7.56 -24.67 3.59
N ASN A 277 -6.54 -25.52 3.51
CA ASN A 277 -5.83 -26.08 4.67
C ASN A 277 -4.60 -25.23 5.07
N ASP A 278 -4.04 -24.50 4.11
CA ASP A 278 -2.98 -23.51 4.31
C ASP A 278 -3.51 -22.12 3.92
N LEU A 279 -3.42 -21.18 4.86
CA LEU A 279 -3.79 -19.77 4.73
C LEU A 279 -2.56 -18.85 4.79
N SER A 280 -1.34 -19.39 4.87
CA SER A 280 -0.10 -18.61 4.95
C SER A 280 0.14 -17.75 3.71
N ARG A 281 -0.38 -18.16 2.55
CA ARG A 281 -0.38 -17.41 1.29
C ARG A 281 -1.39 -16.26 1.23
N ILE A 282 -2.30 -16.14 2.20
CA ILE A 282 -3.32 -15.10 2.18
C ILE A 282 -2.83 -13.88 2.95
N THR A 283 -2.55 -12.82 2.19
CA THR A 283 -2.18 -11.49 2.67
C THR A 283 -3.28 -10.50 2.27
N SER A 284 -3.47 -9.44 3.05
CA SER A 284 -4.46 -8.40 2.77
C SER A 284 -4.19 -7.14 3.59
N VAL A 285 -4.53 -5.99 3.04
CA VAL A 285 -4.60 -4.72 3.78
C VAL A 285 -5.99 -4.11 3.69
N ALA A 286 -6.34 -3.34 4.72
CA ALA A 286 -7.57 -2.55 4.80
C ALA A 286 -7.20 -1.05 4.84
N SER A 287 -7.36 -0.33 3.73
CA SER A 287 -7.01 1.10 3.63
C SER A 287 -8.01 1.96 4.40
N PHE A 288 -7.64 2.36 5.62
CA PHE A 288 -8.36 3.31 6.44
C PHE A 288 -7.87 4.74 6.13
N TYR A 289 -8.77 5.60 5.67
CA TYR A 289 -8.42 6.94 5.18
C TYR A 289 -8.42 7.96 6.33
N VAL A 290 -7.32 8.71 6.44
CA VAL A 290 -7.07 9.64 7.54
C VAL A 290 -7.46 11.07 7.18
N SER A 291 -6.67 11.80 6.36
CA SER A 291 -6.81 13.27 6.21
C SER A 291 -8.18 13.74 5.70
N ARG A 292 -8.94 12.88 5.02
CA ARG A 292 -10.29 13.23 4.52
C ARG A 292 -11.30 13.37 5.67
N VAL A 293 -11.11 12.63 6.76
CA VAL A 293 -11.97 12.70 7.95
C VAL A 293 -11.84 14.08 8.59
N ASP A 294 -10.62 14.54 8.89
CA ASP A 294 -10.41 15.89 9.44
C ASP A 294 -10.84 16.98 8.45
N THR A 295 -10.55 16.88 7.14
CA THR A 295 -11.06 17.87 6.16
C THR A 295 -12.59 18.05 6.20
N LEU A 296 -13.36 16.97 6.40
CA LEU A 296 -14.81 17.06 6.51
C LEU A 296 -15.28 17.47 7.91
N VAL A 297 -14.71 16.87 8.96
CA VAL A 297 -15.12 17.12 10.35
C VAL A 297 -14.71 18.51 10.80
N ASP A 298 -13.52 19.02 10.45
CA ASP A 298 -13.12 20.41 10.70
C ASP A 298 -14.14 21.38 10.08
N SER A 299 -14.55 21.12 8.82
CA SER A 299 -15.58 21.92 8.16
C SER A 299 -16.96 21.81 8.82
N MET A 300 -17.26 20.75 9.58
CA MET A 300 -18.48 20.66 10.38
C MET A 300 -18.32 21.41 11.71
N LEU A 301 -17.20 21.25 12.41
CA LEU A 301 -16.88 21.96 13.65
C LEU A 301 -16.83 23.48 13.46
N GLU A 302 -16.28 23.96 12.34
CA GLU A 302 -16.24 25.40 11.99
C GLU A 302 -17.62 25.99 11.71
N LYS A 303 -18.60 25.18 11.27
CA LYS A 303 -20.00 25.60 11.11
C LYS A 303 -20.76 25.66 12.43
N ILE A 304 -20.31 24.91 13.45
CA ILE A 304 -20.83 24.98 14.82
C ILE A 304 -20.25 26.22 15.53
N GLY A 305 -18.94 26.49 15.33
CA GLY A 305 -18.31 27.77 15.65
C GLY A 305 -18.10 28.10 17.13
N ILE A 306 -18.55 27.25 18.06
CA ILE A 306 -18.27 27.40 19.50
C ILE A 306 -16.84 26.96 19.83
N PRO A 307 -16.19 27.51 20.88
CA PRO A 307 -14.82 27.16 21.25
C PRO A 307 -14.57 25.65 21.38
N GLU A 308 -15.49 24.95 22.05
CA GLU A 308 -15.42 23.50 22.30
C GLU A 308 -15.44 22.66 21.01
N ALA A 309 -16.02 23.19 19.92
CA ALA A 309 -15.97 22.57 18.61
C ALA A 309 -14.66 22.93 17.87
N LEU A 310 -14.24 24.20 17.92
CA LEU A 310 -13.02 24.68 17.26
C LEU A 310 -11.73 24.06 17.84
N ASP A 311 -11.75 23.67 19.12
CA ASP A 311 -10.68 22.96 19.82
C ASP A 311 -10.58 21.47 19.47
N LEU A 312 -11.54 20.89 18.75
CA LEU A 312 -11.54 19.50 18.30
C LEU A 312 -11.02 19.31 16.87
N ARG A 313 -10.68 20.40 16.17
CA ARG A 313 -10.19 20.36 14.78
C ARG A 313 -8.81 19.70 14.67
N GLY A 314 -8.59 18.93 13.60
CA GLY A 314 -7.35 18.17 13.37
C GLY A 314 -7.12 17.00 14.34
N LYS A 315 -8.16 16.57 15.07
CA LYS A 315 -8.10 15.45 16.03
C LYS A 315 -9.01 14.27 15.66
N ALA A 316 -9.98 14.47 14.78
CA ALA A 316 -11.04 13.51 14.49
C ALA A 316 -10.50 12.27 13.74
N ALA A 317 -9.61 12.46 12.78
CA ALA A 317 -9.03 11.36 12.01
C ALA A 317 -8.10 10.48 12.86
N ASN A 318 -7.21 11.08 13.64
CA ASN A 318 -6.27 10.35 14.49
C ASN A 318 -6.97 9.64 15.66
N ALA A 319 -7.98 10.27 16.29
CA ALA A 319 -8.82 9.60 17.27
C ALA A 319 -9.54 8.38 16.65
N GLN A 320 -10.16 8.54 15.48
CA GLN A 320 -10.82 7.43 14.80
C GLN A 320 -9.82 6.32 14.38
N ALA A 321 -8.59 6.66 13.99
CA ALA A 321 -7.56 5.68 13.63
C ALA A 321 -7.09 4.85 14.85
N ALA A 322 -6.92 5.48 16.02
CA ALA A 322 -6.61 4.77 17.26
C ALA A 322 -7.73 3.79 17.67
N LEU A 323 -9.00 4.19 17.51
CA LEU A 323 -10.16 3.32 17.74
C LEU A 323 -10.26 2.19 16.69
N ALA A 324 -9.88 2.44 15.43
CA ALA A 324 -9.77 1.40 14.42
C ALA A 324 -8.69 0.38 14.81
N PHE A 325 -7.57 0.82 15.38
CA PHE A 325 -6.51 -0.07 15.86
C PHE A 325 -6.91 -0.85 17.13
N GLN A 326 -7.72 -0.26 18.02
CA GLN A 326 -8.34 -0.97 19.15
C GLN A 326 -9.28 -2.09 18.66
N LEU A 327 -10.14 -1.79 17.68
CA LEU A 327 -11.04 -2.76 17.03
C LEU A 327 -10.27 -3.87 16.29
N TYR A 328 -9.19 -3.53 15.60
CA TYR A 328 -8.27 -4.46 14.95
C TYR A 328 -7.69 -5.47 15.95
N GLN A 329 -7.10 -5.00 17.05
CA GLN A 329 -6.55 -5.86 18.10
C GLN A 329 -7.63 -6.78 18.69
N LYS A 330 -8.85 -6.27 18.91
CA LYS A 330 -9.99 -7.05 19.40
C LYS A 330 -10.42 -8.16 18.43
N LYS A 331 -10.59 -7.85 17.14
CA LYS A 331 -11.09 -8.82 16.14
C LYS A 331 -10.05 -9.87 15.73
N PHE A 332 -8.76 -9.52 15.71
CA PHE A 332 -7.66 -10.46 15.49
C PHE A 332 -7.14 -11.06 16.81
N SER A 333 -8.06 -11.54 17.65
CA SER A 333 -7.77 -12.21 18.92
C SER A 333 -8.82 -13.29 19.27
N GLY A 334 -8.49 -14.17 20.20
CA GLY A 334 -9.42 -15.16 20.75
C GLY A 334 -9.74 -16.35 19.82
N PRO A 335 -10.65 -17.25 20.24
CA PRO A 335 -10.78 -18.59 19.64
C PRO A 335 -11.10 -18.63 18.14
N ARG A 336 -11.84 -17.63 17.61
CA ARG A 336 -12.12 -17.51 16.16
C ARG A 336 -10.81 -17.28 15.39
N TRP A 337 -10.01 -16.32 15.84
CA TRP A 337 -8.74 -15.98 15.22
C TRP A 337 -7.70 -17.09 15.40
N GLU A 338 -7.59 -17.65 16.59
CA GLU A 338 -6.68 -18.77 16.91
C GLU A 338 -6.96 -20.01 16.06
N ALA A 339 -8.20 -20.25 15.63
CA ALA A 339 -8.54 -21.32 14.69
C ALA A 339 -7.99 -21.10 13.28
N LEU A 340 -7.89 -19.83 12.83
CA LEU A 340 -7.34 -19.45 11.53
C LEU A 340 -5.80 -19.39 11.56
N VAL A 341 -5.21 -18.91 12.66
CA VAL A 341 -3.75 -18.94 12.89
C VAL A 341 -3.21 -20.37 12.86
N ARG A 342 -3.97 -21.37 13.34
CA ARG A 342 -3.61 -22.80 13.21
C ARG A 342 -3.57 -23.34 11.77
N LYS A 343 -4.12 -22.60 10.81
CA LYS A 343 -3.95 -22.84 9.36
C LYS A 343 -2.92 -21.88 8.72
N GLY A 344 -2.19 -21.10 9.51
CA GLY A 344 -1.19 -20.14 9.01
C GLY A 344 -1.72 -18.75 8.65
N ALA A 345 -2.98 -18.40 8.98
CA ALA A 345 -3.55 -17.11 8.58
C ALA A 345 -2.76 -15.90 9.13
N LYS A 346 -2.51 -14.92 8.26
CA LYS A 346 -1.92 -13.61 8.59
C LYS A 346 -3.04 -12.61 8.88
N LYS A 347 -2.83 -11.61 9.76
CA LYS A 347 -3.84 -10.57 10.02
C LYS A 347 -4.05 -9.69 8.78
N GLN A 348 -5.28 -9.21 8.53
CA GLN A 348 -5.50 -8.12 7.57
C GLN A 348 -4.95 -6.82 8.14
N ARG A 349 -3.82 -6.35 7.61
CA ARG A 349 -3.12 -5.19 8.18
C ARG A 349 -3.92 -3.91 7.95
N LEU A 350 -4.06 -3.07 8.97
CA LEU A 350 -4.53 -1.69 8.79
C LEU A 350 -3.53 -0.94 7.90
N LEU A 351 -4.03 -0.23 6.90
CA LEU A 351 -3.22 0.66 6.06
C LEU A 351 -3.74 2.08 6.21
N TRP A 352 -2.91 2.96 6.76
CA TRP A 352 -3.20 4.40 6.85
C TRP A 352 -3.04 5.03 5.47
N ALA A 353 -4.15 5.52 4.91
CA ALA A 353 -4.25 6.09 3.57
C ALA A 353 -4.64 7.58 3.63
N SER A 354 -4.31 8.35 2.59
CA SER A 354 -4.49 9.81 2.60
C SER A 354 -3.81 10.45 3.81
N THR A 355 -2.53 10.16 4.01
CA THR A 355 -1.68 10.61 5.13
C THR A 355 -1.09 12.02 4.90
N ASN A 356 -1.36 12.66 3.77
CA ASN A 356 -0.89 14.01 3.50
C ASN A 356 -1.73 15.04 4.26
N VAL A 357 -1.09 15.85 5.08
CA VAL A 357 -1.73 16.97 5.78
C VAL A 357 -2.30 17.98 4.79
N LYS A 358 -3.45 18.58 5.14
CA LYS A 358 -4.25 19.45 4.24
C LYS A 358 -4.42 20.88 4.75
N ASN A 359 -4.36 21.07 6.07
CA ASN A 359 -4.37 22.38 6.71
C ASN A 359 -2.92 22.77 7.04
N PRO A 360 -2.38 23.88 6.51
CA PRO A 360 -1.01 24.31 6.78
C PRO A 360 -0.78 24.82 8.22
N ALA A 361 -1.83 24.91 9.05
CA ALA A 361 -1.70 25.17 10.48
C ALA A 361 -1.38 23.91 11.32
N TYR A 362 -1.37 22.72 10.72
CA TYR A 362 -1.04 21.46 11.38
C TYR A 362 0.39 21.01 11.03
N PRO A 363 1.11 20.30 11.92
CA PRO A 363 2.38 19.66 11.58
C PRO A 363 2.19 18.73 10.38
N ASP A 364 3.10 18.74 9.41
CA ASP A 364 2.99 17.96 8.18
C ASP A 364 3.20 16.44 8.38
N THR A 365 3.70 16.03 9.55
CA THR A 365 3.74 14.63 10.01
C THR A 365 2.47 14.17 10.77
N LEU A 366 1.43 15.02 10.94
CA LEU A 366 0.26 14.74 11.80
C LEU A 366 -0.46 13.41 11.51
N TYR A 367 -0.43 12.91 10.27
CA TYR A 367 -1.07 11.62 9.90
C TYR A 367 -0.06 10.50 9.66
N VAL A 368 1.15 10.62 10.22
CA VAL A 368 2.17 9.56 10.27
C VAL A 368 2.62 9.35 11.71
N ASP A 369 3.18 10.36 12.36
CA ASP A 369 3.78 10.27 13.71
C ASP A 369 2.81 9.69 14.78
N PRO A 370 1.51 10.06 14.85
CA PRO A 370 0.58 9.52 15.85
C PRO A 370 0.01 8.14 15.48
N LEU A 371 0.30 7.62 14.29
CA LEU A 371 -0.29 6.40 13.75
C LEU A 371 0.70 5.23 13.68
N VAL A 372 1.88 5.39 14.25
CA VAL A 372 2.96 4.40 14.27
C VAL A 372 2.59 3.24 15.21
N GLY A 373 2.59 2.02 14.69
CA GLY A 373 2.26 0.83 15.48
C GLY A 373 2.45 -0.51 14.76
N PRO A 374 2.45 -1.61 15.52
CA PRO A 374 2.77 -2.94 15.02
C PRO A 374 1.70 -3.49 14.08
N ASP A 375 2.14 -4.33 13.14
CA ASP A 375 1.34 -4.96 12.08
C ASP A 375 0.61 -4.01 11.13
N THR A 376 0.76 -2.67 11.21
CA THR A 376 0.09 -1.73 10.28
C THR A 376 0.98 -1.30 9.11
N VAL A 377 0.42 -0.57 8.15
CA VAL A 377 1.07 0.02 6.98
C VAL A 377 0.75 1.51 6.95
N SER A 378 1.68 2.34 6.52
CA SER A 378 1.40 3.74 6.17
C SER A 378 1.78 3.97 4.71
N THR A 379 0.82 4.33 3.86
CA THR A 379 1.13 4.78 2.49
C THR A 379 1.23 6.29 2.46
N MET A 380 2.37 6.80 1.98
CA MET A 380 2.76 8.20 2.09
C MET A 380 3.03 8.78 0.70
N PRO A 381 2.32 9.84 0.27
CA PRO A 381 2.68 10.59 -0.93
C PRO A 381 3.90 11.49 -0.66
N ASP A 382 4.48 12.04 -1.74
CA ASP A 382 5.77 12.76 -1.78
C ASP A 382 6.05 13.65 -0.56
N GLN A 383 5.12 14.56 -0.22
CA GLN A 383 5.28 15.54 0.86
C GLN A 383 5.35 14.87 2.24
N ALA A 384 4.42 13.96 2.53
CA ALA A 384 4.36 13.27 3.83
C ALA A 384 5.58 12.34 4.03
N LEU A 385 6.00 11.66 2.95
CA LEU A 385 7.19 10.81 2.98
C LEU A 385 8.45 11.64 3.23
N GLN A 386 8.59 12.79 2.55
CA GLN A 386 9.76 13.66 2.71
C GLN A 386 9.81 14.35 4.09
N ALA A 387 8.67 14.79 4.64
CA ALA A 387 8.60 15.34 6.00
C ALA A 387 9.00 14.28 7.05
N PHE A 388 8.48 13.05 6.93
CA PHE A 388 8.80 11.97 7.86
C PHE A 388 10.27 11.47 7.73
N ILE A 389 10.89 11.59 6.56
CA ILE A 389 12.34 11.34 6.37
C ILE A 389 13.20 12.44 7.03
N ASP A 390 12.73 13.69 7.02
CA ASP A 390 13.47 14.86 7.51
C ASP A 390 13.40 15.00 9.04
N HIS A 391 12.19 14.92 9.61
CA HIS A 391 11.94 15.21 11.03
C HIS A 391 10.82 14.35 11.69
N GLY A 392 10.44 13.22 11.07
CA GLY A 392 9.40 12.32 11.59
C GLY A 392 9.77 11.59 12.90
N THR A 393 8.76 11.31 13.72
CA THR A 393 8.94 10.71 15.06
C THR A 393 8.71 9.19 15.04
N VAL A 394 9.78 8.40 15.19
CA VAL A 394 9.67 6.93 15.23
C VAL A 394 9.48 6.39 16.65
N GLY A 395 8.24 6.09 17.02
CA GLY A 395 7.89 5.37 18.26
C GLY A 395 6.43 4.91 18.23
N ARG A 396 6.08 3.83 18.94
CA ARG A 396 4.69 3.33 19.02
C ARG A 396 3.77 4.37 19.68
N THR A 397 2.81 4.88 18.91
CA THR A 397 1.90 5.98 19.27
C THR A 397 0.42 5.64 19.06
N ILE A 398 0.09 4.74 18.13
CA ILE A 398 -1.30 4.44 17.73
C ILE A 398 -2.23 4.04 18.89
N ASP A 399 -1.67 3.47 19.96
CA ASP A 399 -2.38 3.02 21.16
C ASP A 399 -1.85 3.62 22.48
N SER A 400 -1.06 4.71 22.42
CA SER A 400 -0.50 5.33 23.63
C SER A 400 -1.52 6.08 24.48
N ASN A 401 -2.64 6.55 23.91
CA ASN A 401 -3.72 7.21 24.66
C ASN A 401 -5.13 6.94 24.10
N VAL A 402 -5.54 5.66 24.05
CA VAL A 402 -6.85 5.26 23.48
C VAL A 402 -8.03 5.92 24.21
N SER A 403 -7.94 6.20 25.52
CA SER A 403 -9.01 6.86 26.28
C SER A 403 -9.25 8.33 25.85
N GLU A 404 -8.19 9.05 25.42
CA GLU A 404 -8.35 10.37 24.80
C GLU A 404 -9.03 10.27 23.44
N ALA A 405 -8.69 9.26 22.63
CA ALA A 405 -9.36 9.00 21.35
C ALA A 405 -10.86 8.68 21.52
N GLU A 406 -11.22 7.84 22.50
CA GLU A 406 -12.62 7.58 22.89
C GLU A 406 -13.33 8.89 23.32
N GLY A 407 -12.64 9.73 24.09
CA GLY A 407 -13.13 11.05 24.53
C GLY A 407 -13.39 12.01 23.38
N ILE A 408 -12.44 12.17 22.45
CA ILE A 408 -12.55 13.03 21.25
C ILE A 408 -13.69 12.55 20.35
N TYR A 409 -13.74 11.24 20.07
CA TYR A 409 -14.78 10.64 19.23
C TYR A 409 -16.19 10.87 19.79
N SER A 410 -16.32 10.72 21.12
CA SER A 410 -17.55 10.98 21.86
C SER A 410 -17.91 12.47 21.96
N ALA A 411 -16.91 13.37 21.99
CA ALA A 411 -17.13 14.82 22.04
C ALA A 411 -17.66 15.35 20.70
N ILE A 412 -17.10 14.87 19.58
CA ILE A 412 -17.57 15.17 18.23
C ILE A 412 -19.03 14.71 18.04
N GLU A 413 -19.39 13.52 18.53
CA GLU A 413 -20.78 13.04 18.46
C GLU A 413 -21.74 13.87 19.34
N LYS A 414 -21.32 14.28 20.54
CA LYS A 414 -22.10 15.16 21.43
C LYS A 414 -22.35 16.56 20.84
N LEU A 415 -21.50 17.02 19.93
CA LEU A 415 -21.69 18.24 19.15
C LEU A 415 -22.65 18.05 17.95
N GLY A 416 -23.23 16.85 17.78
CA GLY A 416 -24.20 16.53 16.73
C GLY A 416 -23.58 16.05 15.42
N ILE A 417 -22.27 15.86 15.35
CA ILE A 417 -21.59 15.34 14.15
C ILE A 417 -21.74 13.81 14.13
N ASN A 418 -22.61 13.32 13.25
CA ASN A 418 -22.90 11.89 13.14
C ASN A 418 -21.81 11.15 12.33
N TRP A 419 -21.07 10.25 13.00
CA TRP A 419 -20.00 9.46 12.38
C TRP A 419 -20.47 8.54 11.23
N GLY A 420 -21.72 8.06 11.26
CA GLY A 420 -22.31 7.30 10.17
C GLY A 420 -22.52 8.15 8.91
N HIS A 421 -22.94 9.40 9.07
CA HIS A 421 -23.04 10.38 7.99
C HIS A 421 -21.66 10.76 7.43
N VAL A 422 -20.69 11.07 8.29
CA VAL A 422 -19.30 11.36 7.90
C VAL A 422 -18.72 10.21 7.07
N GLY A 423 -18.83 8.96 7.53
CA GLY A 423 -18.37 7.79 6.80
C GLY A 423 -19.08 7.60 5.46
N SER A 424 -20.40 7.77 5.42
CA SER A 424 -21.20 7.61 4.19
C SER A 424 -20.94 8.70 3.15
N GLN A 425 -20.72 9.95 3.59
CA GLN A 425 -20.38 11.05 2.71
C GLN A 425 -18.98 10.84 2.10
N LEU A 426 -17.99 10.45 2.90
CA LEU A 426 -16.63 10.20 2.40
C LEU A 426 -16.54 8.93 1.54
N GLU A 427 -17.37 7.91 1.78
CA GLU A 427 -17.55 6.76 0.89
C GLU A 427 -18.10 7.21 -0.47
N PHE A 428 -19.12 8.08 -0.49
CA PHE A 428 -19.70 8.61 -1.73
C PHE A 428 -18.75 9.56 -2.50
N GLU A 429 -18.05 10.46 -1.80
CA GLU A 429 -17.01 11.34 -2.38
C GLU A 429 -15.69 10.60 -2.70
N GLY A 430 -15.63 9.30 -2.41
CA GLY A 430 -14.49 8.41 -2.66
C GLY A 430 -14.55 7.64 -3.98
N ILE A 431 -15.68 7.66 -4.68
CA ILE A 431 -16.02 6.83 -5.86
C ILE A 431 -16.02 7.66 -7.15
#